data_AF-A0AAD4D3S7-F1
#
_entry.id   AF-A0AAD4D3S7-F1
#
_cell.length_a   1.000
_cell.length_b   1.000
_cell.length_c   1.000
_cell.angle_alpha   90.00
_cell.angle_beta   90.00
_cell.angle_gamma   90.00
#
_symmetry.space_group_name_H-M   'P 1'
#
loop_
_entity.id
_entity.type
_entity.pdbx_description
1 polymer ?
#
loop_
_entity_poly.entity_id
_entity_poly.type
_entity_poly.pdbx_seq_one_letter_code
_entity_poly.pdbx_strand_id
1 'polypeptide(L)'
;MGVDLDCIATNPNSTVLYGIGRAETSEDFDYTMIFRSLDNPANATDITWRLDSYRVFGDASGDHYKYSRFGNVDCAVSSSGEFTAFFYNPLYSVTGRSKLVPMGIQKQSRGMLAPIWGNMMYGWTSEHFVHQSFYIENDGVETVVHAVMDETASVVRFGLVDKSTGYLQLAAVWKLVDGRFMVGDLTDRIPKLPNPKAKT
;
A
#
# COMPACT_ATOMS: atom_id res chain seq x y z
N MET A 1 8.64 24.59 0.61
CA MET A 1 7.89 23.35 0.79
C MET A 1 8.90 22.27 1.15
N GLY A 2 8.88 21.80 2.40
CA GLY A 2 9.66 20.63 2.80
C GLY A 2 8.90 19.37 2.39
N VAL A 3 9.63 18.29 2.08
CA VAL A 3 9.05 16.97 1.81
C VAL A 3 9.74 15.96 2.70
N ASP A 4 8.95 15.27 3.51
CA ASP A 4 9.41 14.13 4.29
C ASP A 4 9.07 12.85 3.51
N LEU A 5 10.03 11.91 3.46
CA LEU A 5 9.79 10.57 2.89
C LEU A 5 9.25 9.66 4.00
N ASP A 6 8.16 8.96 3.70
CA ASP A 6 7.42 8.13 4.65
C ASP A 6 7.70 6.63 4.49
N CYS A 7 8.09 6.23 3.28
CA CYS A 7 8.54 4.87 3.00
C CYS A 7 9.51 4.87 1.82
N ILE A 8 10.50 3.98 1.88
CA ILE A 8 11.49 3.75 0.82
C ILE A 8 11.54 2.27 0.49
N ALA A 9 11.49 1.94 -0.79
CA ALA A 9 11.63 0.58 -1.30
C ALA A 9 12.62 0.54 -2.47
N THR A 10 13.35 -0.57 -2.59
CA THR A 10 14.28 -0.81 -3.69
C THR A 10 13.64 -1.69 -4.75
N ASN A 11 13.91 -1.40 -6.02
CA ASN A 11 13.60 -2.35 -7.09
C ASN A 11 14.54 -3.56 -6.96
N PRO A 12 14.05 -4.81 -6.95
CA PRO A 12 14.89 -5.99 -6.73
C PRO A 12 15.87 -6.32 -7.88
N ASN A 13 15.60 -5.84 -9.10
CA ASN A 13 16.46 -6.04 -10.27
C ASN A 13 17.50 -4.92 -10.46
N SER A 14 17.54 -3.94 -9.56
CA SER A 14 18.49 -2.83 -9.61
C SER A 14 18.81 -2.34 -8.19
N THR A 15 19.53 -1.23 -8.04
CA THR A 15 19.61 -0.54 -6.75
C THR A 15 18.81 0.75 -6.73
N VAL A 16 17.96 0.97 -7.76
CA VAL A 16 17.08 2.13 -7.82
C VAL A 16 16.13 2.12 -6.63
N LEU A 17 16.16 3.24 -5.89
CA LEU A 17 15.28 3.47 -4.76
C LEU A 17 14.07 4.29 -5.20
N TYR A 18 12.94 3.96 -4.59
CA TYR A 18 11.71 4.72 -4.70
C TYR A 18 11.26 5.14 -3.32
N GLY A 19 10.85 6.38 -3.18
CA GLY A 19 10.33 6.94 -1.95
C GLY A 19 8.94 7.51 -2.18
N ILE A 20 8.09 7.46 -1.17
CA ILE A 20 6.85 8.21 -1.15
C ILE A 20 6.93 9.26 -0.06
N GLY A 21 6.40 10.45 -0.34
CA GLY A 21 6.30 11.53 0.62
C GLY A 21 5.04 12.35 0.39
N ARG A 22 4.77 13.24 1.35
CA ARG A 22 3.68 14.21 1.28
C ARG A 22 4.22 15.63 1.26
N ALA A 23 3.51 16.51 0.56
CA ALA A 23 3.69 17.95 0.67
C ALA A 23 2.34 18.65 0.87
N GLU A 24 2.32 19.65 1.73
CA GLU A 24 1.16 20.53 1.96
C GLU A 24 1.46 21.92 1.36
N THR A 25 0.50 22.53 0.65
CA THR A 25 0.60 23.94 0.22
C THR A 25 -0.12 24.86 1.19
N SER A 26 0.15 26.16 1.07
CA SER A 26 -0.57 27.23 1.79
C SER A 26 -2.04 27.37 1.37
N GLU A 27 -2.49 26.65 0.35
CA GLU A 27 -3.86 26.66 -0.18
C GLU A 27 -4.64 25.38 0.21
N ASP A 28 -4.20 24.68 1.26
CA ASP A 28 -4.78 23.44 1.78
C ASP A 28 -4.81 22.27 0.77
N PHE A 29 -3.92 22.28 -0.23
CA PHE A 29 -3.76 21.13 -1.13
C PHE A 29 -2.71 20.16 -0.60
N ASP A 30 -3.13 18.89 -0.55
CA ASP A 30 -2.28 17.76 -0.21
C ASP A 30 -1.77 17.04 -1.46
N TYR A 31 -0.45 16.94 -1.56
CA TYR A 31 0.24 16.24 -2.63
C TYR A 31 0.83 14.95 -2.08
N THR A 32 0.47 13.83 -2.69
CA THR A 32 1.24 12.61 -2.55
C THR A 32 2.23 12.53 -3.69
N MET A 33 3.50 12.36 -3.35
CA MET A 33 4.63 12.46 -4.26
C MET A 33 5.43 11.17 -4.20
N ILE A 34 5.78 10.62 -5.36
CA ILE A 34 6.72 9.52 -5.49
C ILE A 34 8.02 10.08 -6.04
N PHE A 35 9.11 9.76 -5.35
CA PHE A 35 10.47 10.07 -5.72
C PHE A 35 11.18 8.81 -6.18
N ARG A 36 12.14 8.98 -7.08
CA ARG A 36 13.01 7.93 -7.59
C ARG A 36 14.45 8.40 -7.51
N SER A 37 15.39 7.52 -7.16
CA SER A 37 16.81 7.83 -7.30
C SER A 37 17.18 8.04 -8.78
N LEU A 38 18.07 8.98 -9.07
CA LEU A 38 18.57 9.21 -10.44
C LEU A 38 19.37 8.01 -10.95
N ASP A 39 20.21 7.46 -10.08
CA ASP A 39 21.12 6.36 -10.36
C ASP A 39 20.79 5.11 -9.55
N ASN A 40 21.60 4.08 -9.76
CA ASN A 40 21.75 2.88 -8.93
C ASN A 40 22.69 3.22 -7.75
N PRO A 41 22.21 3.75 -6.62
CA PRO A 41 23.07 4.13 -5.51
C PRO A 41 23.89 2.92 -5.02
N ALA A 42 25.18 3.15 -4.83
CA ALA A 42 26.10 2.20 -4.20
C ALA A 42 26.34 2.50 -2.71
N ASN A 43 25.93 3.69 -2.25
CA ASN A 43 26.02 4.13 -0.86
C ASN A 43 24.79 4.97 -0.48
N ALA A 44 24.54 5.11 0.82
CA ALA A 44 23.37 5.83 1.33
C ALA A 44 23.55 7.36 1.38
N THR A 45 24.78 7.87 1.25
CA THR A 45 25.09 9.30 1.41
C THR A 45 24.92 10.11 0.13
N ASP A 46 25.01 9.45 -1.03
CA ASP A 46 25.07 10.10 -2.34
C ASP A 46 23.78 9.92 -3.15
N ILE A 47 22.67 9.59 -2.47
CA ILE A 47 21.38 9.36 -3.14
C ILE A 47 20.82 10.70 -3.61
N THR A 48 20.79 10.89 -4.92
CA THR A 48 20.08 12.02 -5.54
C THR A 48 18.68 11.61 -5.95
N TRP A 49 17.68 12.29 -5.42
CA TRP A 49 16.26 12.03 -5.68
C TRP A 49 15.72 12.95 -6.79
N ARG A 50 14.82 12.42 -7.61
CA ARG A 50 13.96 13.20 -8.50
C ARG A 50 12.49 12.91 -8.23
N LEU A 51 11.65 13.92 -8.42
CA LEU A 51 10.20 13.70 -8.49
C LEU A 51 9.90 12.82 -9.71
N ASP A 52 9.17 11.74 -9.48
CA ASP A 52 8.87 10.71 -10.47
C ASP A 52 7.38 10.66 -10.80
N SER A 53 6.51 10.86 -9.81
CA SER A 53 5.08 11.08 -10.02
C SER A 53 4.47 11.84 -8.84
N TYR A 54 3.32 12.49 -9.05
CA TYR A 54 2.56 13.11 -7.98
C TYR A 54 1.06 13.07 -8.28
N ARG A 55 0.25 13.17 -7.22
CA ARG A 55 -1.19 13.35 -7.32
C ARG A 55 -1.66 14.33 -6.26
N VAL A 56 -2.54 15.24 -6.69
CA VAL A 56 -3.28 16.12 -5.79
C VAL A 56 -4.52 15.38 -5.32
N PHE A 57 -4.71 15.28 -4.00
CA PHE A 57 -5.97 14.86 -3.43
C PHE A 57 -6.72 16.11 -2.97
N GLY A 58 -7.96 16.27 -3.43
CA GLY A 58 -8.83 17.32 -2.89
C GLY A 58 -9.37 16.87 -1.53
N ASP A 59 -9.61 17.82 -0.62
CA ASP A 59 -10.17 17.58 0.73
C ASP A 59 -11.38 16.62 0.73
N ALA A 60 -12.19 16.64 -0.33
CA ALA A 60 -13.42 15.87 -0.44
C ALA A 60 -13.24 14.39 -0.82
N SER A 61 -12.09 13.95 -1.33
CA SER A 61 -11.99 12.60 -1.92
C SER A 61 -11.83 11.48 -0.88
N GLY A 62 -11.41 11.77 0.36
CA GLY A 62 -11.12 10.74 1.37
C GLY A 62 -9.92 9.83 1.04
N ASP A 63 -9.44 9.87 -0.20
CA ASP A 63 -8.25 9.17 -0.72
C ASP A 63 -6.91 9.77 -0.28
N HIS A 64 -6.92 10.78 0.60
CA HIS A 64 -5.71 11.46 1.02
C HIS A 64 -4.96 10.68 2.09
N TYR A 65 -3.65 10.55 1.89
CA TYR A 65 -2.70 10.13 2.89
C TYR A 65 -2.30 11.35 3.72
N LYS A 66 -2.58 11.37 5.04
CA LYS A 66 -2.30 12.52 5.93
C LYS A 66 -1.17 12.28 6.95
N TYR A 67 -0.53 11.12 6.92
CA TYR A 67 0.48 10.77 7.91
C TYR A 67 1.87 11.12 7.36
N SER A 68 2.86 11.36 8.21
CA SER A 68 4.17 11.89 7.80
C SER A 68 5.32 11.15 8.48
N ARG A 69 5.17 9.83 8.67
CA ARG A 69 6.11 9.03 9.48
C ARG A 69 6.29 7.62 8.92
N PHE A 70 7.57 7.22 8.84
CA PHE A 70 7.98 5.82 8.73
C PHE A 70 7.26 4.95 9.77
N GLY A 71 6.78 3.78 9.34
CA GLY A 71 5.99 2.85 10.15
C GLY A 71 4.48 2.94 9.94
N ASN A 72 3.98 4.08 9.45
CA ASN A 72 2.56 4.24 9.07
C ASN A 72 2.31 4.02 7.57
N VAL A 73 3.39 3.82 6.82
CA VAL A 73 3.39 3.51 5.40
C VAL A 73 4.31 2.34 5.18
N ASP A 74 3.81 1.40 4.40
CA ASP A 74 4.55 0.25 3.96
C ASP A 74 4.49 0.21 2.43
N CYS A 75 5.64 0.02 1.79
CA CYS A 75 5.77 0.18 0.36
C CYS A 75 6.66 -0.91 -0.24
N ALA A 76 6.36 -1.23 -1.50
CA ALA A 76 7.06 -2.24 -2.27
C ALA A 76 7.26 -1.77 -3.70
N VAL A 77 8.30 -2.31 -4.35
CA VAL A 77 8.60 -2.04 -5.75
C VAL A 77 8.74 -3.36 -6.49
N SER A 78 8.06 -3.48 -7.63
CA SER A 78 8.19 -4.63 -8.51
C SER A 78 9.52 -4.63 -9.25
N SER A 79 9.89 -5.77 -9.81
CA SER A 79 11.05 -5.89 -10.70
C SER A 79 10.98 -4.94 -11.91
N SER A 80 9.76 -4.63 -12.36
CA SER A 80 9.46 -3.69 -13.45
C SER A 80 9.41 -2.21 -13.03
N GLY A 81 9.60 -1.89 -11.74
CA GLY A 81 9.58 -0.52 -11.23
C GLY A 81 8.17 0.04 -10.96
N GLU A 82 7.16 -0.83 -10.84
CA GLU A 82 5.84 -0.50 -10.31
C GLU A 82 5.98 -0.23 -8.81
N PHE A 83 5.66 0.98 -8.36
CA PHE A 83 5.72 1.35 -6.95
C PHE A 83 4.32 1.22 -6.33
N THR A 84 4.23 0.55 -5.19
CA THR A 84 3.00 0.46 -4.41
C THR A 84 3.27 0.90 -2.98
N ALA A 85 2.36 1.67 -2.40
CA ALA A 85 2.37 1.99 -0.98
C ALA A 85 0.99 1.74 -0.38
N PHE A 86 0.95 1.16 0.82
CA PHE A 86 -0.23 1.02 1.66
C PHE A 86 -0.12 1.95 2.85
N PHE A 87 -1.28 2.45 3.27
CA PHE A 87 -1.39 3.49 4.27
C PHE A 87 -2.24 3.04 5.44
N TYR A 88 -1.76 3.31 6.64
CA TYR A 88 -2.62 3.42 7.80
C TYR A 88 -3.54 4.63 7.66
N ASN A 89 -4.80 4.47 8.07
CA ASN A 89 -5.75 5.57 8.20
C ASN A 89 -6.66 5.38 9.45
N PRO A 90 -6.45 6.14 10.55
CA PRO A 90 -7.25 6.08 11.77
C PRO A 90 -8.74 6.37 11.55
N LEU A 91 -9.08 7.15 10.52
CA LEU A 91 -10.47 7.46 10.19
C LEU A 91 -11.22 6.19 9.75
N TYR A 92 -10.49 5.15 9.37
CA TYR A 92 -11.00 3.89 8.87
C TYR A 92 -10.62 2.73 9.80
N SER A 93 -10.98 2.82 11.08
CA SER A 93 -10.75 1.72 12.03
C SER A 93 -11.56 0.46 11.70
N VAL A 94 -11.08 -0.70 12.18
CA VAL A 94 -11.78 -1.98 12.03
C VAL A 94 -13.08 -1.93 12.84
N THR A 95 -14.19 -1.70 12.16
CA THR A 95 -15.51 -1.54 12.81
C THR A 95 -16.40 -2.78 12.75
N GLY A 96 -15.90 -3.89 12.18
CA GLY A 96 -16.70 -5.09 11.90
C GLY A 96 -17.79 -4.87 10.83
N ARG A 97 -17.81 -3.70 10.17
CA ARG A 97 -18.68 -3.38 9.05
C ARG A 97 -17.87 -3.33 7.76
N SER A 98 -18.40 -3.98 6.73
CA SER A 98 -17.83 -3.92 5.39
C SER A 98 -18.09 -2.56 4.74
N LYS A 99 -17.04 -1.77 4.58
CA LYS A 99 -17.05 -0.56 3.76
C LYS A 99 -15.73 -0.47 3.00
N LEU A 100 -15.86 -0.12 1.72
CA LEU A 100 -14.72 0.16 0.85
C LEU A 100 -14.09 1.48 1.23
N VAL A 101 -12.77 1.46 1.37
CA VAL A 101 -11.96 2.63 1.69
C VAL A 101 -10.66 2.61 0.88
N PRO A 102 -10.06 3.77 0.61
CA PRO A 102 -8.73 3.84 0.03
C PRO A 102 -7.72 3.33 1.06
N MET A 103 -6.86 2.41 0.65
CA MET A 103 -5.88 1.74 1.52
C MET A 103 -4.44 1.94 1.06
N GLY A 104 -4.24 2.47 -0.14
CA GLY A 104 -2.93 2.63 -0.71
C GLY A 104 -2.98 3.33 -2.04
N ILE A 105 -1.81 3.45 -2.66
CA ILE A 105 -1.66 3.89 -4.04
C ILE A 105 -0.71 2.98 -4.80
N GLN A 106 -0.91 2.93 -6.10
CA GLN A 106 -0.05 2.26 -7.05
C GLN A 106 0.35 3.25 -8.15
N LYS A 107 1.65 3.35 -8.41
CA LYS A 107 2.18 3.97 -9.62
C LYS A 107 2.10 2.98 -10.76
N GLN A 108 1.16 3.20 -11.66
CA GLN A 108 1.05 2.41 -12.88
C GLN A 108 2.18 2.76 -13.87
N SER A 109 2.43 1.88 -14.85
CA SER A 109 3.53 2.00 -15.82
C SER A 109 3.58 3.33 -16.60
N ARG A 110 2.46 4.05 -16.73
CA ARG A 110 2.38 5.38 -17.36
C ARG A 110 2.70 6.55 -16.41
N GLY A 111 3.14 6.26 -15.19
CA GLY A 111 3.39 7.28 -14.16
C GLY A 111 2.14 7.78 -13.45
N MET A 112 0.94 7.26 -13.76
CA MET A 112 -0.30 7.65 -13.10
C MET A 112 -0.42 6.98 -11.72
N LEU A 113 -0.80 7.76 -10.71
CA LEU A 113 -1.10 7.25 -9.37
C LEU A 113 -2.57 6.85 -9.25
N ALA A 114 -2.82 5.55 -9.14
CA ALA A 114 -4.14 4.98 -8.91
C ALA A 114 -4.33 4.65 -7.42
N PRO A 115 -5.52 4.86 -6.85
CA PRO A 115 -5.80 4.43 -5.49
C PRO A 115 -6.00 2.92 -5.47
N ILE A 116 -5.54 2.27 -4.40
CA ILE A 116 -5.86 0.88 -4.08
C ILE A 116 -7.00 0.91 -3.07
N TRP A 117 -8.09 0.24 -3.42
CA TRP A 117 -9.28 0.16 -2.58
C TRP A 117 -9.31 -1.18 -1.86
N GLY A 118 -9.77 -1.21 -0.62
CA GLY A 118 -9.99 -2.48 0.07
C GLY A 118 -11.06 -2.37 1.13
N ASN A 119 -11.22 -3.46 1.89
CA ASN A 119 -12.25 -3.56 2.91
C ASN A 119 -11.66 -3.45 4.32
N MET A 120 -12.20 -2.56 5.16
CA MET A 120 -11.73 -2.34 6.55
C MET A 120 -11.78 -3.59 7.44
N MET A 121 -12.49 -4.65 7.04
CA MET A 121 -12.70 -5.86 7.86
C MET A 121 -11.42 -6.59 8.28
N TYR A 122 -10.31 -6.41 7.58
CA TYR A 122 -9.10 -7.22 7.77
C TYR A 122 -7.94 -6.51 8.46
N GLY A 123 -8.16 -5.29 8.97
CA GLY A 123 -7.11 -4.55 9.67
C GLY A 123 -6.07 -3.91 8.78
N TRP A 124 -6.32 -3.81 7.46
CA TRP A 124 -5.46 -3.10 6.51
C TRP A 124 -5.17 -1.64 6.88
N THR A 125 -6.02 -1.04 7.69
CA THR A 125 -5.96 0.36 8.12
C THR A 125 -5.71 0.49 9.63
N SER A 126 -5.28 -0.57 10.31
CA SER A 126 -5.10 -0.58 11.76
C SER A 126 -3.63 -0.35 12.15
N GLU A 127 -3.33 0.73 12.86
CA GLU A 127 -1.96 1.00 13.39
C GLU A 127 -1.46 -0.05 14.39
N HIS A 128 -2.38 -0.82 14.94
CA HIS A 128 -2.11 -1.90 15.87
C HIS A 128 -1.47 -3.11 15.17
N PHE A 129 -1.63 -3.23 13.85
CA PHE A 129 -1.12 -4.37 13.10
C PHE A 129 0.25 -4.04 12.52
N VAL A 130 1.07 -5.07 12.35
CA VAL A 130 2.35 -4.94 11.63
C VAL A 130 2.07 -5.13 10.15
N HIS A 131 2.45 -4.16 9.34
CA HIS A 131 2.25 -4.15 7.90
C HIS A 131 3.55 -4.48 7.17
N GLN A 132 3.46 -5.32 6.13
CA GLN A 132 4.57 -5.60 5.24
C GLN A 132 4.07 -5.87 3.82
N SER A 133 4.65 -5.19 2.84
CA SER A 133 4.31 -5.36 1.44
C SER A 133 5.50 -5.88 0.66
N PHE A 134 5.20 -6.68 -0.35
CA PHE A 134 6.18 -7.25 -1.26
C PHE A 134 5.50 -7.71 -2.54
N TYR A 135 6.26 -7.80 -3.61
CA TYR A 135 5.80 -8.43 -4.85
C TYR A 135 6.14 -9.91 -4.83
N ILE A 136 5.19 -10.73 -5.28
CA ILE A 136 5.43 -12.14 -5.62
C ILE A 136 5.25 -12.31 -7.12
N GLU A 137 6.08 -13.14 -7.73
CA GLU A 137 5.90 -13.59 -9.10
C GLU A 137 5.12 -14.91 -9.08
N ASN A 138 4.01 -14.96 -9.80
CA ASN A 138 3.32 -16.22 -10.08
C ASN A 138 3.02 -16.29 -11.58
N ASP A 139 3.47 -17.36 -12.24
CA ASP A 139 3.29 -17.60 -13.67
C ASP A 139 3.72 -16.40 -14.56
N GLY A 140 4.83 -15.74 -14.21
CA GLY A 140 5.34 -14.57 -14.91
C GLY A 140 4.58 -13.26 -14.65
N VAL A 141 3.65 -13.25 -13.70
CA VAL A 141 2.88 -12.06 -13.30
C VAL A 141 3.28 -11.64 -11.90
N GLU A 142 3.89 -10.46 -11.79
CA GLU A 142 4.18 -9.84 -10.49
C GLU A 142 2.90 -9.25 -9.87
N THR A 143 2.54 -9.73 -8.69
CA THR A 143 1.38 -9.26 -7.91
C THR A 143 1.87 -8.72 -6.57
N VAL A 144 1.39 -7.53 -6.18
CA VAL A 144 1.69 -6.99 -4.86
C VAL A 144 0.84 -7.70 -3.80
N VAL A 145 1.53 -8.13 -2.76
CA VAL A 145 0.98 -8.69 -1.53
C VAL A 145 1.08 -7.62 -0.44
N HIS A 146 0.00 -7.44 0.31
CA HIS A 146 0.01 -6.70 1.56
C HIS A 146 -0.29 -7.66 2.70
N ALA A 147 0.70 -7.92 3.55
CA ALA A 147 0.57 -8.76 4.72
C ALA A 147 0.31 -7.89 5.96
N VAL A 148 -0.64 -8.30 6.79
CA VAL A 148 -0.85 -7.73 8.12
C VAL A 148 -0.81 -8.81 9.19
N MET A 149 -0.02 -8.57 10.23
CA MET A 149 0.06 -9.42 11.41
C MET A 149 -0.63 -8.72 12.58
N ASP A 150 -1.47 -9.45 13.30
CA ASP A 150 -2.13 -8.89 14.48
C ASP A 150 -1.16 -8.61 15.64
N GLU A 151 -1.63 -7.85 16.64
CA GLU A 151 -0.85 -7.47 17.82
C GLU A 151 -0.28 -8.65 18.62
N THR A 152 -0.91 -9.83 18.49
CA THR A 152 -0.50 -11.04 19.21
C THR A 152 0.51 -11.89 18.43
N ALA A 153 0.86 -11.46 17.22
CA ALA A 153 1.65 -12.25 16.28
C ALA A 153 1.10 -13.67 16.05
N SER A 154 -0.22 -13.84 16.18
CA SER A 154 -0.87 -15.17 16.10
C SER A 154 -1.61 -15.37 14.78
N VAL A 155 -1.97 -14.29 14.09
CA VAL A 155 -2.63 -14.34 12.78
C VAL A 155 -1.93 -13.40 11.80
N VAL A 156 -1.62 -13.93 10.61
CA VAL A 156 -1.17 -13.15 9.45
C VAL A 156 -2.24 -13.22 8.36
N ARG A 157 -2.65 -12.08 7.83
CA ARG A 157 -3.59 -11.98 6.71
C ARG A 157 -2.83 -11.45 5.51
N PHE A 158 -3.00 -12.10 4.36
CA PHE A 158 -2.37 -11.71 3.11
C PHE A 158 -3.45 -11.20 2.17
N GLY A 159 -3.32 -9.95 1.76
CA GLY A 159 -4.12 -9.34 0.72
C GLY A 159 -3.36 -9.32 -0.60
N LEU A 160 -4.06 -9.55 -1.71
CA LEU A 160 -3.54 -9.38 -3.07
C LEU A 160 -4.29 -8.24 -3.76
N VAL A 161 -3.56 -7.39 -4.49
CA VAL A 161 -4.19 -6.38 -5.33
C VAL A 161 -4.50 -6.96 -6.70
N ASP A 162 -5.78 -7.00 -7.04
CA ASP A 162 -6.23 -7.28 -8.40
C ASP A 162 -5.96 -6.06 -9.28
N LYS A 163 -4.99 -6.19 -10.20
CA LYS A 163 -4.58 -5.11 -11.11
C LYS A 163 -5.69 -4.60 -12.01
N SER A 164 -6.68 -5.44 -12.33
CA SER A 164 -7.78 -5.04 -13.22
C SER A 164 -8.79 -4.13 -12.53
N THR A 165 -8.97 -4.29 -11.22
CA THR A 165 -9.97 -3.56 -10.44
C THR A 165 -9.37 -2.55 -9.47
N GLY A 166 -8.08 -2.67 -9.14
CA GLY A 166 -7.43 -1.88 -8.10
C GLY A 166 -7.88 -2.25 -6.68
N TYR A 167 -8.49 -3.44 -6.50
CA TYR A 167 -8.96 -3.89 -5.19
C TYR A 167 -7.94 -4.79 -4.49
N LEU A 168 -7.64 -4.46 -3.23
CA LEU A 168 -6.99 -5.34 -2.26
C LEU A 168 -8.01 -6.35 -1.72
N GLN A 169 -7.77 -7.64 -1.99
CA GLN A 169 -8.64 -8.74 -1.58
C GLN A 169 -7.90 -9.70 -0.66
N LEU A 170 -8.56 -10.17 0.41
CA LEU A 170 -7.99 -11.22 1.25
C LEU A 170 -7.77 -12.49 0.43
N ALA A 171 -6.53 -12.96 0.38
CA ALA A 171 -6.12 -14.15 -0.35
C ALA A 171 -5.78 -15.33 0.56
N ALA A 172 -5.20 -15.06 1.72
CA ALA A 172 -4.85 -16.10 2.69
C ALA A 172 -4.90 -15.59 4.13
N VAL A 173 -5.18 -16.51 5.06
CA VAL A 173 -5.03 -16.30 6.50
C VAL A 173 -4.14 -17.40 7.03
N TRP A 174 -3.06 -17.04 7.71
CA TRP A 174 -2.20 -17.97 8.43
C TRP A 174 -2.39 -17.78 9.92
N LYS A 175 -2.52 -18.88 10.66
CA LYS A 175 -2.68 -18.88 12.11
C LYS A 175 -1.55 -19.66 12.77
N LEU A 176 -1.08 -19.16 13.90
CA LEU A 176 -0.08 -19.83 14.72
C LEU A 176 -0.74 -20.98 15.47
N VAL A 177 -0.37 -22.21 15.13
CA VAL A 177 -0.83 -23.45 15.75
C VAL A 177 0.41 -24.23 16.19
N ASP A 178 0.52 -24.53 17.48
CA ASP A 178 1.64 -25.27 18.07
C ASP A 178 3.03 -24.73 17.64
N GLY A 179 3.16 -23.40 17.60
CA GLY A 179 4.41 -22.72 17.25
C GLY A 179 4.73 -22.66 15.75
N ARG A 180 3.79 -23.03 14.87
CA ARG A 180 3.95 -22.96 13.40
C ARG A 180 2.79 -22.23 12.75
N PHE A 181 3.07 -21.43 11.73
CA PHE A 181 2.01 -20.82 10.93
C PHE A 181 1.43 -21.84 9.95
N MET A 182 0.12 -22.03 10.05
CA MET A 182 -0.67 -22.93 9.21
C MET A 182 -1.72 -22.14 8.45
N VAL A 183 -2.02 -22.54 7.20
CA VAL A 183 -3.11 -21.94 6.43
C VAL A 183 -4.43 -22.23 7.14
N GLY A 184 -5.14 -21.18 7.54
CA GLY A 184 -6.48 -21.26 8.12
C GLY A 184 -7.57 -21.04 7.07
N ASP A 185 -8.80 -21.33 7.44
CA ASP A 185 -9.95 -21.11 6.57
C ASP A 185 -10.16 -19.61 6.26
N LEU A 186 -10.56 -19.32 5.01
CA LEU A 186 -11.03 -17.99 4.58
C LEU A 186 -12.45 -17.68 5.08
N THR A 187 -12.84 -18.15 6.27
CA THR A 187 -14.20 -17.98 6.81
C THR A 187 -14.52 -16.54 7.20
N ASP A 188 -13.52 -15.67 7.31
CA ASP A 188 -13.72 -14.21 7.34
C ASP A 188 -14.07 -13.70 5.93
N ARG A 189 -15.14 -14.22 5.32
CA ARG A 189 -15.54 -13.88 3.95
C ARG A 189 -15.98 -12.43 3.88
N ILE A 190 -15.43 -11.68 2.92
CA ILE A 190 -15.91 -10.34 2.54
C ILE A 190 -17.43 -10.45 2.27
N PRO A 191 -18.28 -9.54 2.76
CA PRO A 191 -19.59 -9.34 2.15
C PRO A 191 -19.37 -9.02 0.67
N LYS A 192 -20.05 -9.74 -0.24
CA LYS A 192 -19.93 -9.49 -1.69
C LYS A 192 -19.99 -7.99 -1.94
N LEU A 193 -18.88 -7.40 -2.39
CA LEU A 193 -18.85 -5.98 -2.73
C LEU A 193 -19.92 -5.77 -3.80
N PRO A 194 -20.73 -4.70 -3.72
CA PRO A 194 -21.57 -4.34 -4.85
C PRO A 194 -20.62 -4.12 -6.02
N ASN A 195 -20.86 -4.85 -7.13
CA ASN A 195 -20.16 -4.55 -8.38
C ASN A 195 -20.21 -3.04 -8.59
N PRO A 196 -19.08 -2.38 -8.90
CA PRO A 196 -19.16 -1.00 -9.36
C PRO A 196 -20.14 -1.03 -10.52
N LYS A 197 -21.29 -0.35 -10.36
CA LYS A 197 -22.21 -0.17 -11.47
C LYS A 197 -21.36 0.43 -12.57
N ALA A 198 -21.18 -0.33 -13.66
CA ALA A 198 -20.65 0.23 -14.89
C ALA A 198 -21.47 1.50 -15.13
N LYS A 199 -20.82 2.66 -15.12
CA LYS A 199 -21.46 3.89 -15.55
C LYS A 199 -21.74 3.69 -17.05
N THR A 200 -22.96 3.25 -17.35
CA THR A 200 -23.57 3.36 -18.67
C THR A 200 -23.82 4.82 -18.99
#